data_AF-A0A2D7SS24-F1
#
_entry.id   AF-A0A2D7SS24-F1
#
_cell.length_a   1.000
_cell.length_b   1.000
_cell.length_c   1.000
_cell.angle_alpha   90.00
_cell.angle_beta   90.00
_cell.angle_gamma   90.00
#
_symmetry.space_group_name_H-M   'P 1'
#
loop_
_entity.id
_entity.type
_entity.pdbx_description
1 polymer ?
#
loop_
_entity_poly.entity_id
_entity_poly.type
_entity_poly.pdbx_seq_one_letter_code
_entity_poly.pdbx_strand_id
1 'polypeptide(L)'
;MVIFFLIILTCSNYFNVFSQCGDNSQSVVYYQTQLDSLDGCEVFFGSLFINSENVYNLDPLNSLITVHGGLYILNTNISSLSPLSNLYNVSTIFIREIIY
;
A
#
# COMPACT_ATOMS: atom_id res chain seq x y z
N MET A 1 -9.67 21.81 33.59
CA MET A 1 -10.22 20.79 32.64
C MET A 1 -10.86 21.43 31.39
N VAL A 2 -10.35 22.57 30.92
CA VAL A 2 -10.80 23.23 29.66
C VAL A 2 -9.61 23.49 28.74
N ILE A 3 -8.43 23.75 29.34
CA ILE A 3 -7.15 23.93 28.63
C ILE A 3 -6.71 22.69 27.83
N PHE A 4 -7.02 21.47 28.30
CA PHE A 4 -6.66 20.24 27.58
C PHE A 4 -7.45 20.07 26.27
N PHE A 5 -8.68 20.61 26.19
CA PHE A 5 -9.54 20.51 25.01
C PHE A 5 -9.16 21.51 23.90
N LEU A 6 -8.51 22.64 24.26
CA LEU A 6 -8.04 23.66 23.31
C LEU A 6 -6.74 23.27 22.58
N ILE A 7 -5.91 22.41 23.18
CA ILE A 7 -4.67 21.94 22.55
C ILE A 7 -4.97 20.95 21.40
N ILE A 8 -6.03 20.16 21.54
CA ILE A 8 -6.45 19.19 20.51
C ILE A 8 -7.02 19.89 19.26
N LEU A 9 -7.65 21.07 19.42
CA LEU A 9 -8.24 21.84 18.30
C LEU A 9 -7.23 22.65 17.49
N THR A 10 -6.02 22.87 18.01
CA THR A 10 -4.97 23.66 17.33
C THR A 10 -3.89 22.79 16.67
N CYS A 11 -3.83 21.49 17.01
CA CYS A 11 -2.98 20.51 16.32
C CYS A 11 -3.63 19.88 15.07
N SER A 12 -4.89 20.17 14.75
CA SER A 12 -5.58 19.57 13.60
C SER A 12 -5.18 20.16 12.24
N ASN A 13 -4.26 21.12 12.19
CA ASN A 13 -3.94 21.85 10.95
C ASN A 13 -2.48 21.70 10.44
N TYR A 14 -1.63 20.85 11.01
CA TYR A 14 -0.22 20.71 10.54
C TYR A 14 0.40 19.31 10.65
N PHE A 15 -0.38 18.23 10.59
CA PHE A 15 0.18 16.89 10.46
C PHE A 15 -0.50 16.15 9.31
N ASN A 16 0.22 15.97 8.20
CA ASN A 16 -0.17 15.01 7.18
C ASN A 16 -0.06 13.62 7.81
N VAL A 17 -1.13 13.11 8.42
CA VAL A 17 -1.18 11.73 8.89
C VAL A 17 -1.39 10.88 7.65
N PHE A 18 -0.31 10.30 7.13
CA PHE A 18 -0.46 9.30 6.08
C PHE A 18 -1.21 8.08 6.62
N SER A 19 -2.10 7.51 5.81
CA SER A 19 -2.77 6.25 6.08
C SER A 19 -1.74 5.11 6.10
N GLN A 20 -1.74 4.30 7.16
CA GLN A 20 -0.72 3.27 7.41
C GLN A 20 -1.35 1.87 7.40
N CYS A 21 -0.68 0.93 6.76
CA CYS A 21 -1.09 -0.48 6.71
C CYS A 21 0.11 -1.41 6.89
N GLY A 22 -0.17 -2.71 7.03
CA GLY A 22 0.86 -3.70 7.33
C GLY A 22 1.29 -3.69 8.79
N ASP A 23 2.14 -4.64 9.16
CA ASP A 23 2.54 -4.92 10.53
C ASP A 23 4.06 -5.15 10.68
N ASN A 24 4.86 -4.58 9.77
CA ASN A 24 6.31 -4.80 9.63
C ASN A 24 6.70 -6.24 9.25
N SER A 25 5.74 -7.09 8.91
CA SER A 25 5.98 -8.45 8.45
C SER A 25 5.82 -8.59 6.93
N GLN A 26 5.84 -9.83 6.44
CA GLN A 26 5.49 -10.14 5.08
C GLN A 26 3.99 -10.38 4.96
N SER A 27 3.31 -9.58 4.13
CA SER A 27 1.92 -9.82 3.76
C SER A 27 1.84 -10.42 2.36
N VAL A 28 1.12 -11.54 2.24
CA VAL A 28 0.90 -12.23 0.96
C VAL A 28 -0.56 -12.12 0.54
N VAL A 29 -0.78 -11.58 -0.65
CA VAL A 29 -2.07 -11.36 -1.30
C VAL A 29 -2.26 -12.45 -2.37
N TYR A 30 -3.32 -13.24 -2.21
CA TYR A 30 -3.71 -14.30 -3.14
C TYR A 30 -5.01 -13.98 -3.89
N TYR A 31 -5.82 -13.05 -3.42
CA TYR A 31 -7.11 -12.71 -4.02
C TYR A 31 -7.31 -11.19 -4.07
N GLN A 32 -8.03 -10.71 -5.08
CA GLN A 32 -8.32 -9.29 -5.26
C GLN A 32 -8.91 -8.64 -4.00
N THR A 33 -9.82 -9.30 -3.28
CA THR A 33 -10.44 -8.75 -2.06
C THR A 33 -9.45 -8.47 -0.93
N GLN A 34 -8.32 -9.18 -0.87
CA GLN A 34 -7.24 -8.88 0.08
C GLN A 34 -6.43 -7.66 -0.34
N LEU A 35 -6.32 -7.41 -1.65
CA LEU A 35 -5.69 -6.20 -2.16
C LEU A 35 -6.61 -4.99 -1.98
N ASP A 36 -7.91 -5.18 -2.21
CA ASP A 36 -8.95 -4.14 -2.05
C ASP A 36 -9.01 -3.59 -0.63
N SER A 37 -8.65 -4.40 0.39
CA SER A 37 -8.57 -3.93 1.78
C SER A 37 -7.39 -2.97 2.04
N LEU A 38 -6.51 -2.78 1.05
CA LEU A 38 -5.42 -1.80 1.10
C LEU A 38 -5.79 -0.49 0.39
N ASP A 39 -7.04 -0.31 -0.04
CA ASP A 39 -7.50 0.95 -0.62
C ASP A 39 -7.29 2.13 0.34
N GLY A 40 -6.76 3.22 -0.20
CA GLY A 40 -6.36 4.40 0.58
C GLY A 40 -5.12 4.19 1.47
N CYS A 41 -4.39 3.09 1.33
CA CYS A 41 -3.12 2.91 2.01
C CYS A 41 -2.03 3.79 1.41
N GLU A 42 -1.38 4.62 2.21
CA GLU A 42 -0.30 5.50 1.76
C GLU A 42 1.08 4.96 2.15
N VAL A 43 1.20 4.38 3.35
CA VAL A 43 2.45 3.81 3.87
C VAL A 43 2.23 2.36 4.28
N PHE A 44 2.98 1.44 3.66
CA PHE A 44 2.95 0.03 4.01
C PHE A 44 4.18 -0.37 4.84
N PHE A 45 3.95 -0.86 6.06
CA PHE A 45 4.99 -1.38 6.94
C PHE A 45 5.19 -2.87 6.71
N GLY A 46 6.36 -3.24 6.22
CA GLY A 46 6.70 -4.62 5.88
C GLY A 46 6.84 -4.82 4.37
N SER A 47 6.79 -6.08 3.93
CA SER A 47 6.88 -6.43 2.52
C SER A 47 5.53 -6.92 1.98
N LEU A 48 5.12 -6.42 0.82
CA LEU A 48 3.88 -6.78 0.15
C LEU A 48 4.17 -7.71 -1.02
N PHE A 49 3.63 -8.93 -0.96
CA PHE A 49 3.72 -9.94 -2.01
C PHE A 49 2.36 -10.15 -2.63
N ILE A 50 2.20 -9.78 -3.88
CA ILE A 50 1.03 -10.06 -4.71
C ILE A 50 1.42 -11.24 -5.60
N ASN A 51 0.91 -12.42 -5.29
CA ASN A 51 1.34 -13.67 -5.94
C ASN A 51 0.16 -14.56 -6.32
N SER A 52 -0.65 -14.13 -7.29
CA SER A 52 -1.77 -14.93 -7.81
C SER A 52 -2.40 -14.33 -9.07
N GLU A 53 -2.82 -15.21 -9.98
CA GLU A 53 -3.61 -14.88 -11.17
C GLU A 53 -5.01 -14.34 -10.82
N ASN A 54 -5.46 -14.54 -9.57
CA ASN A 54 -6.72 -14.00 -9.06
C ASN A 54 -6.62 -12.51 -8.66
N VAL A 55 -5.46 -11.89 -8.84
CA VAL A 55 -5.26 -10.45 -8.73
C VAL A 55 -5.08 -9.89 -10.13
N TYR A 56 -5.99 -9.00 -10.52
CA TYR A 56 -6.12 -8.49 -11.88
C TYR A 56 -6.14 -6.96 -11.95
N ASN A 57 -6.21 -6.28 -10.80
CA ASN A 57 -6.21 -4.82 -10.72
C ASN A 57 -5.39 -4.33 -9.52
N LEU A 58 -4.53 -3.33 -9.75
CA LEU A 58 -3.73 -2.67 -8.71
C LEU A 58 -4.32 -1.34 -8.24
N ASP A 59 -5.50 -0.91 -8.71
CA ASP A 59 -6.11 0.35 -8.31
C ASP A 59 -6.19 0.60 -6.79
N PRO A 60 -6.40 -0.42 -5.91
CA PRO A 60 -6.36 -0.20 -4.46
C PRO A 60 -5.01 0.35 -3.95
N LEU A 61 -3.94 0.21 -4.73
CA LEU A 61 -2.61 0.75 -4.40
C LEU A 61 -2.38 2.16 -4.96
N ASN A 62 -3.39 2.83 -5.50
CA ASN A 62 -3.23 4.16 -6.13
C ASN A 62 -2.67 5.24 -5.19
N SER A 63 -2.91 5.09 -3.89
CA SER A 63 -2.48 6.04 -2.85
C SER A 63 -1.14 5.64 -2.26
N LEU A 64 -0.60 4.48 -2.64
CA LEU A 64 0.61 3.92 -2.04
C LEU A 64 1.82 4.78 -2.41
N ILE A 65 2.41 5.36 -1.39
CA ILE A 65 3.47 6.36 -1.45
C ILE A 65 4.79 5.72 -0.99
N THR A 66 4.75 4.87 0.06
CA THR A 66 5.92 4.18 0.61
C THR A 66 5.63 2.72 0.94
N VAL A 67 6.59 1.84 0.66
CA VAL A 67 6.65 0.46 1.20
C VAL A 67 7.98 0.31 1.93
N HIS A 68 7.96 0.13 3.25
CA HIS A 68 9.20 0.06 4.03
C HIS A 68 10.05 -1.18 3.74
N GLY A 69 9.41 -2.29 3.33
CA GLY A 69 10.08 -3.49 2.84
C GLY A 69 10.17 -3.53 1.32
N GLY A 70 9.88 -4.71 0.74
CA GLY A 70 9.80 -4.91 -0.70
C GLY A 70 8.37 -5.03 -1.23
N LEU A 71 8.19 -4.67 -2.50
CA LEU A 71 6.98 -4.88 -3.28
C LEU A 71 7.25 -5.94 -4.35
N TYR A 72 6.54 -7.05 -4.28
CA TYR A 72 6.71 -8.19 -5.18
C TYR A 72 5.38 -8.45 -5.89
N ILE A 73 5.39 -8.38 -7.23
CA ILE A 73 4.20 -8.64 -8.07
C ILE A 73 4.55 -9.81 -8.99
N LEU A 74 3.92 -10.95 -8.73
CA LEU A 74 4.30 -12.25 -9.24
C LEU A 74 3.06 -12.99 -9.75
N ASN A 75 3.17 -13.64 -10.91
CA ASN A 75 2.14 -14.56 -11.41
C ASN A 75 0.74 -13.94 -11.39
N THR A 76 0.61 -12.66 -11.77
CA THR A 76 -0.65 -11.91 -11.82
C THR A 76 -1.19 -11.78 -13.23
N ASN A 77 -2.44 -11.34 -13.37
CA ASN A 77 -3.07 -10.98 -14.65
C ASN A 77 -3.20 -9.47 -14.83
N ILE A 78 -2.22 -8.70 -14.35
CA ILE A 78 -2.30 -7.24 -14.32
C ILE A 78 -1.73 -6.68 -15.63
N SER A 79 -2.48 -5.81 -16.30
CA SER A 79 -2.04 -5.24 -17.58
C SER A 79 -1.28 -3.91 -17.44
N SER A 80 -1.28 -3.30 -16.27
CA SER A 80 -0.69 -1.98 -16.02
C SER A 80 -0.21 -1.80 -14.59
N LEU A 81 0.93 -1.12 -14.44
CA LEU A 81 1.46 -0.67 -13.15
C LEU A 81 1.15 0.80 -12.87
N SER A 82 0.31 1.46 -13.69
CA SER A 82 -0.06 2.86 -13.52
C SER A 82 -0.62 3.21 -12.12
N PRO A 83 -1.32 2.31 -11.39
CA PRO A 83 -1.73 2.60 -10.02
C PRO A 83 -0.55 2.84 -9.07
N LEU A 84 0.65 2.34 -9.37
CA LEU A 84 1.84 2.56 -8.53
C LEU A 84 2.54 3.89 -8.82
N SER A 85 1.93 4.80 -9.58
CA SER A 85 2.54 6.05 -10.02
C SER A 85 2.95 7.01 -8.89
N ASN A 86 2.33 6.89 -7.70
CA ASN A 86 2.66 7.67 -6.51
C ASN A 86 3.76 7.05 -5.64
N LEU A 87 4.17 5.79 -5.91
CA LEU A 87 5.15 5.08 -5.10
C LEU A 87 6.53 5.72 -5.29
N TYR A 88 7.00 6.42 -4.26
CA TYR A 88 8.28 7.15 -4.30
C TYR A 88 9.39 6.45 -3.52
N ASN A 89 9.05 5.60 -2.54
CA ASN A 89 10.02 4.95 -1.66
C ASN A 89 9.70 3.48 -1.42
N VAL A 90 10.62 2.61 -1.82
CA VAL A 90 10.54 1.17 -1.62
C VAL A 90 11.93 0.56 -1.69
N SER A 91 12.22 -0.42 -0.83
CA SER A 91 13.55 -1.03 -0.76
C SER A 91 13.84 -1.92 -1.97
N THR A 92 12.82 -2.62 -2.48
CA THR A 92 12.95 -3.52 -3.63
C THR A 92 11.63 -3.61 -4.36
N ILE A 93 11.65 -3.46 -5.68
CA ILE A 93 10.54 -3.83 -6.56
C ILE A 93 10.96 -5.04 -7.37
N PHE A 94 10.15 -6.09 -7.34
CA PHE A 94 10.35 -7.26 -8.18
C PHE A 94 9.04 -7.61 -8.89
N ILE A 95 9.06 -7.59 -10.22
CA ILE A 95 7.89 -7.86 -11.06
C ILE A 95 8.21 -9.02 -11.99
N ARG A 96 7.34 -10.03 -12.00
CA ARG A 96 7.41 -11.16 -12.94
C ARG A 96 6.01 -11.62 -13.30
N GLU A 97 5.63 -11.42 -14.56
CA GLU A 97 4.41 -11.98 -15.11
C GLU A 97 4.69 -13.26 -15.88
N ILE A 98 3.73 -14.19 -15.85
CA ILE A 98 3.72 -15.35 -16.73
C ILE A 98 2.87 -14.94 -17.94
N ILE A 99 3.53 -14.64 -19.05
CA ILE A 99 2.84 -14.42 -20.33
C ILE A 99 2.68 -15.80 -20.97
N TYR A 100 1.44 -16.26 -21.11
CA TYR A 100 1.09 -17.49 -21.84
C TYR A 100 1.15 -17.30 -23.35
#